data_AF-A0A9X8VJ04-F1
#
_entry.id   AF-A0A9X8VJ04-F1
#
_cell.length_a   1.000
_cell.length_b   1.000
_cell.length_c   1.000
_cell.angle_alpha   90.00
_cell.angle_beta   90.00
_cell.angle_gamma   90.00
#
_symmetry.space_group_name_H-M   'P 1'
#
loop_
_entity.id
_entity.type
_entity.pdbx_description
1 polymer ?
#
loop_
_entity_poly.entity_id
_entity_poly.type
_entity_poly.pdbx_seq_one_letter_code
_entity_poly.pdbx_strand_id
1 'polypeptide(L)' 'ASPHPSPVEIWQRLLSYLLDRHYGLTLNDTPFSNDGVIQEHIDAGISLCDAVNFIVENIDTGSHRSSRF' A
#
# COMPACT_ATOMS: atom_id res chain seq x y z
N ALA A 1 -6.00 20.89 -19.92
CA ALA A 1 -6.70 20.60 -18.65
C ALA A 1 -5.84 19.60 -17.89
N SER A 2 -5.26 19.98 -16.76
CA SER A 2 -4.53 19.02 -15.92
C SER A 2 -5.59 18.07 -15.37
N PRO A 3 -5.59 16.78 -15.74
CA PRO A 3 -6.54 15.85 -15.17
C PRO A 3 -6.25 15.83 -13.67
N HIS A 4 -7.24 16.19 -12.85
CA HIS A 4 -7.13 16.05 -11.41
C HIS A 4 -7.00 14.55 -11.17
N PRO A 5 -5.83 14.04 -10.72
CA PRO A 5 -5.68 12.61 -10.51
C PRO A 5 -6.67 12.20 -9.43
N SER A 6 -7.36 11.09 -9.67
CA SER A 6 -8.33 10.58 -8.71
C SER A 6 -7.63 10.33 -7.35
N PRO A 7 -8.34 10.45 -6.22
CA PRO A 7 -7.77 10.18 -4.89
C PRO A 7 -7.03 8.84 -4.85
N VAL A 8 -7.59 7.83 -5.52
CA VAL A 8 -6.98 6.51 -5.68
C VAL A 8 -5.64 6.56 -6.41
N GLU A 9 -5.53 7.28 -7.53
CA GLU A 9 -4.27 7.41 -8.28
C GLU A 9 -3.19 8.14 -7.48
N ILE A 10 -3.57 9.15 -6.68
CA ILE A 10 -2.65 9.86 -5.80
C ILE A 10 -2.06 8.88 -4.78
N TRP A 11 -2.92 8.07 -4.18
CA TRP A 11 -2.53 7.02 -3.25
C TRP A 11 -1.63 5.97 -3.90
N GLN A 12 -1.99 5.44 -5.07
CA GLN A 12 -1.17 4.48 -5.82
C GLN A 12 0.23 5.04 -6.10
N ARG A 13 0.35 6.30 -6.54
CA ARG A 13 1.65 6.92 -6.81
C ARG A 13 2.47 7.10 -5.55
N LEU A 14 1.86 7.57 -4.45
CA LEU A 14 2.57 7.76 -3.18
C LEU A 14 3.04 6.43 -2.59
N LEU A 15 2.15 5.44 -2.55
CA LEU A 15 2.46 4.10 -2.04
C LEU A 15 3.54 3.43 -2.90
N SER A 16 3.43 3.50 -4.23
CA SER A 16 4.42 2.91 -5.12
C SER A 16 5.80 3.55 -4.93
N TYR A 17 5.87 4.86 -4.71
CA TYR A 17 7.12 5.55 -4.38
C TYR A 17 7.69 5.17 -3.01
N LEU A 18 6.83 5.02 -2.00
CA LEU A 18 7.25 4.62 -0.65
C LEU A 18 7.76 3.18 -0.64
N LEU A 19 7.04 2.27 -1.29
CA LEU A 19 7.39 0.85 -1.38
C LEU A 19 8.70 0.64 -2.13
N ASP A 20 8.84 1.27 -3.31
CA ASP A 20 10.05 1.19 -4.12
C ASP A 20 11.26 1.73 -3.34
N ARG A 21 11.09 2.89 -2.67
CA ARG A 21 12.20 3.56 -2.00
C ARG A 21 12.59 2.97 -0.65
N HIS A 22 11.64 2.52 0.16
CA HIS A 22 11.90 2.03 1.52
C HIS A 22 12.09 0.51 1.56
N TYR A 23 11.42 -0.23 0.68
CA TYR A 23 11.38 -1.68 0.70
C TYR A 23 11.92 -2.32 -0.60
N GLY A 24 12.13 -1.54 -1.67
CA GLY A 24 12.44 -2.10 -2.99
C GLY A 24 11.29 -2.92 -3.57
N LEU A 25 10.05 -2.67 -3.10
CA LEU A 25 8.86 -3.42 -3.46
C LEU A 25 8.05 -2.65 -4.50
N THR A 26 7.36 -3.41 -5.36
CA THR A 26 6.41 -2.81 -6.30
C THR A 26 5.03 -2.75 -5.66
N LEU A 27 4.21 -1.77 -6.07
CA LEU A 27 2.81 -1.69 -5.64
C LEU A 27 2.06 -3.00 -5.95
N ASN A 28 2.47 -3.71 -7.00
CA ASN A 28 1.86 -4.95 -7.48
C ASN A 28 1.98 -6.13 -6.51
N ASP A 29 2.96 -6.09 -5.60
CA ASP A 29 3.13 -7.08 -4.52
C ASP A 29 2.28 -6.73 -3.28
N THR A 30 1.53 -5.63 -3.33
CA THR A 30 0.76 -5.13 -2.20
C THR A 30 -0.74 -5.13 -2.50
N PRO A 31 -1.61 -5.26 -1.48
CA PRO A 31 -3.05 -5.19 -1.66
C PRO A 31 -3.52 -3.83 -2.19
N PHE A 32 -2.67 -2.80 -2.12
CA PHE A 32 -2.92 -1.47 -2.64
C PHE A 32 -2.75 -1.37 -4.17
N SER A 33 -2.31 -2.44 -4.86
CA SER A 33 -2.45 -2.49 -6.32
C SER A 33 -3.91 -2.49 -6.76
N ASN A 34 -4.85 -2.85 -5.88
CA ASN A 34 -6.27 -2.91 -6.20
C ASN A 34 -6.95 -1.60 -5.78
N ASP A 35 -7.53 -0.88 -6.74
CA ASP A 35 -8.22 0.40 -6.53
C ASP A 35 -9.32 0.31 -5.45
N GLY A 36 -10.01 -0.84 -5.36
CA GLY A 36 -11.05 -1.05 -4.35
C GLY A 36 -10.53 -1.04 -2.91
N VAL A 37 -9.31 -1.53 -2.69
CA VAL A 37 -8.69 -1.52 -1.34
C VAL A 37 -8.35 -0.09 -0.96
N ILE A 38 -7.75 0.68 -1.87
CA ILE A 38 -7.45 2.09 -1.64
C ILE A 38 -8.74 2.89 -1.39
N GLN A 39 -9.78 2.66 -2.19
CA GLN A 39 -11.05 3.37 -2.05
C GLN A 39 -11.70 3.10 -0.68
N GLU A 40 -11.65 1.86 -0.19
CA GLU A 40 -12.13 1.49 1.14
C GLU A 40 -11.32 2.18 2.25
N HIS A 41 -10.00 2.28 2.10
CA HIS A 41 -9.14 3.00 3.06
C HIS A 41 -9.45 4.50 3.06
N ILE A 42 -9.71 5.08 1.89
CA ILE A 42 -10.12 6.50 1.77
C ILE A 42 -11.49 6.72 2.40
N ASP A 43 -12.46 5.83 2.16
CA ASP A 43 -13.82 5.90 2.74
C ASP A 43 -13.81 5.74 4.26
N ALA A 44 -12.97 4.83 4.76
CA ALA A 44 -12.72 4.63 6.18
C ALA A 44 -11.94 5.80 6.82
N GLY A 45 -11.44 6.75 6.04
CA GLY A 45 -10.64 7.88 6.54
C GLY A 45 -9.26 7.48 7.06
N ILE A 46 -8.72 6.37 6.56
CA ILE A 46 -7.40 5.86 6.94
C ILE A 46 -6.30 6.77 6.39
N SER A 47 -5.29 7.03 7.21
CA SER A 47 -4.12 7.82 6.80
C SER A 47 -3.14 6.99 5.98
N LEU A 48 -2.39 7.64 5.09
CA LEU A 48 -1.41 6.97 4.22
C LEU A 48 -0.34 6.20 5.03
N CYS A 49 0.02 6.69 6.22
CA CYS A 49 0.93 5.99 7.14
C CYS A 49 0.33 4.70 7.70
N ASP A 50 -0.94 4.69 8.09
CA ASP A 50 -1.64 3.49 8.56
C ASP A 50 -1.73 2.45 7.45
N ALA A 51 -2.03 2.89 6.23
CA ALA A 51 -2.04 2.02 5.06
C ALA A 51 -0.67 1.37 4.81
N VAL A 52 0.42 2.15 4.86
CA VAL A 52 1.78 1.61 4.75
C VAL A 52 2.12 0.67 5.91
N ASN A 53 1.66 0.98 7.14
CA ASN A 53 1.82 0.09 8.29
C ASN A 53 1.11 -1.25 8.04
N PHE A 54 -0.09 -1.23 7.46
CA PHE A 54 -0.84 -2.43 7.06
C PHE A 54 -0.08 -3.30 6.06
N ILE A 55 0.60 -2.69 5.08
CA ILE A 55 1.45 -3.41 4.13
C ILE A 55 2.60 -4.08 4.86
N VAL A 56 3.33 -3.33 5.69
CA VAL A 56 4.46 -3.83 6.47
C VAL A 56 4.05 -5.00 7.33
N GLU A 57 2.93 -4.88 8.06
CA GLU A 57 2.45 -5.95 8.94
C GLU A 57 2.07 -7.21 8.15
N ASN A 58 1.47 -7.08 6.97
CA ASN A 58 1.16 -8.23 6.11
C ASN A 58 2.41 -8.88 5.49
N ILE A 59 3.41 -8.08 5.09
CA ILE A 59 4.66 -8.57 4.50
C ILE A 59 5.56 -9.23 5.56
N ASP A 60 5.73 -8.59 6.73
CA ASP A 60 6.56 -9.07 7.84
C ASP A 60 6.04 -10.39 8.42
N THR A 61 4.71 -10.49 8.60
CA THR A 61 4.08 -11.72 9.08
C THR A 61 4.14 -12.87 8.07
N GLY A 62 4.32 -12.58 6.78
CA GLY A 62 4.54 -13.58 5.73
C GLY A 62 5.91 -14.27 5.80
N SER A 63 6.94 -13.60 6.32
CA SER A 63 8.31 -14.15 6.35
C SER A 63 8.69 -14.81 7.68
N HIS A 64 7.99 -14.51 8.79
CA HIS A 64 8.34 -15.07 10.11
C HIS A 64 7.62 -16.37 10.49
N ARG A 65 6.74 -16.91 9.62
CA ARG A 65 6.02 -18.18 9.88
C ARG A 65 6.68 -19.42 9.24
N SER A 66 7.94 -19.32 8.82
CA SER A 66 8.74 -20.47 8.36
C SER A 66 10.02 -20.64 9.19
N SER A 67 9.91 -20.55 10.51
CA SER A 67 10.95 -21.04 11.42
C SER A 67 10.36 -21.47 12.76
N ARG A 68 9.44 -22.44 12.70
CA ARG A 68 9.12 -23.31 13.85
C ARG A 68 9.60 -24.71 13.46
N PHE A 69 10.90 -24.94 13.62
CA PHE A 69 11.43 -26.26 13.88
C PHE A 69 11.28 -26.55 15.38
#